data_AF-A0A537M498-F1
#
_entry.id   AF-A0A537M498-F1
#
_cell.length_a   1.000
_cell.length_b   1.000
_cell.length_c   1.000
_cell.angle_alpha   90.00
_cell.angle_beta   90.00
_cell.angle_gamma   90.00
#
_symmetry.space_group_name_H-M   'P 1'
#
loop_
_entity.id
_entity.type
_entity.pdbx_description
1 polymer ?
#
loop_
_entity_poly.entity_id
_entity_poly.type
_entity_poly.pdbx_seq_one_letter_code
_entity_poly.pdbx_strand_id
1 'polypeptide(L)'
;MNRLTLAVAGLLASIALQPLAAAETENFSVIVGGRNVGHLNAVTDGAKTVIDYDYKNNGRGPTIAEVVTVGPDGLPREWSVKGATTFGGKVDERFSLQGKKASWTDSAGTGSATASEPALYVVQNGSPWSLGLYARALLKDSDGQMPAFPGGTLKLEKRDSFTVNGAGGPVQVTAYALSGIDYNPTYFLLDEQGRLFATIGRGIVVRKGYEGEDARLRALDEKMSAARYAEIQRATAHKFDAPVRIRNVRIFDPKTMALTEPRSVLVYRNQIAAVEPLDSPATPGEVTIDGAGGTLVPGMTEMHGHVSEDDAVLNLAAGITTIRDMGNRNEDLRAIMDRIAAGQSAGSRIVPSGFIEGRSPFSSNNGIVAESEAQAVDAVRWYAARGFPQIKIYNSINPAWVPAMIGEAHKLGMRVAGHVPAFATADQMMEAGYDEMTHINQFVLGWILKPGEDTRNLLRL
;
A
#
# COMPACT_ATOMS: atom_id res chain seq x y z
N MET A 1 46.71 0.80 85.32
CA MET A 1 45.26 0.91 85.12
C MET A 1 45.01 2.22 84.40
N ASN A 2 44.93 2.19 83.07
CA ASN A 2 43.71 2.15 82.23
C ASN A 2 43.21 3.56 81.88
N ARG A 3 42.89 3.94 80.63
CA ARG A 3 43.26 3.52 79.26
C ARG A 3 42.61 4.60 78.37
N LEU A 4 43.37 5.26 77.50
CA LEU A 4 42.82 6.14 76.45
C LEU A 4 42.03 5.29 75.44
N THR A 5 40.87 5.77 74.98
CA THR A 5 40.15 5.17 73.84
C THR A 5 39.89 6.23 72.79
N LEU A 6 40.55 6.06 71.64
CA LEU A 6 40.39 6.83 70.40
C LEU A 6 39.17 6.27 69.65
N ALA A 7 38.24 7.13 69.23
CA ALA A 7 37.15 6.77 68.31
C ALA A 7 37.58 7.09 66.87
N VAL A 8 37.69 6.07 66.01
CA VAL A 8 37.90 6.18 64.57
C VAL A 8 36.54 6.00 63.89
N ALA A 9 36.05 7.05 63.22
CA ALA A 9 34.85 6.98 62.38
C ALA A 9 35.25 6.53 60.96
N GLY A 10 34.81 5.34 60.56
CA GLY A 10 34.97 4.82 59.21
C GLY A 10 33.85 5.34 58.29
N LEU A 11 34.23 6.03 57.21
CA LEU A 11 33.35 6.42 56.12
C LEU A 11 33.18 5.21 55.17
N LEU A 12 32.02 4.56 55.18
CA LEU A 12 31.66 3.53 54.19
C LEU A 12 30.99 4.21 52.99
N ALA A 13 31.75 4.35 51.90
CA ALA A 13 31.23 4.78 50.61
C ALA A 13 30.32 3.68 50.03
N SER A 14 29.02 3.96 49.95
CA SER A 14 28.03 3.10 49.31
C SER A 14 28.12 3.32 47.79
N ILE A 15 28.76 2.39 47.08
CA ILE A 15 28.70 2.34 45.61
C ILE A 15 27.29 1.86 45.25
N ALA A 16 26.44 2.80 44.82
CA ALA A 16 25.16 2.47 44.23
C ALA A 16 25.39 1.80 42.87
N LEU A 17 25.30 0.48 42.82
CA LEU A 17 25.12 -0.27 41.58
C LEU A 17 23.78 0.14 40.97
N GLN A 18 23.82 0.97 39.92
CA GLN A 18 22.65 1.19 39.09
C GLN A 18 22.31 -0.12 38.38
N PRO A 19 21.05 -0.58 38.41
CA PRO A 19 20.67 -1.79 37.68
C PRO A 19 20.92 -1.56 36.19
N LEU A 20 21.60 -2.50 35.53
CA LEU A 20 21.62 -2.52 34.06
C LEU A 20 20.16 -2.58 33.59
N ALA A 21 19.75 -1.59 32.80
CA ALA A 21 18.46 -1.61 32.15
C ALA A 21 18.36 -2.90 31.30
N ALA A 22 17.33 -3.71 31.54
CA ALA A 22 17.09 -4.90 30.74
C ALA A 22 16.75 -4.49 29.29
N ALA A 23 17.13 -5.32 28.33
CA ALA A 23 16.74 -5.11 26.94
C ALA A 23 15.22 -4.99 26.80
N GLU A 24 14.76 -3.98 26.07
CA GLU A 24 13.34 -3.75 25.80
C GLU A 24 12.91 -4.55 24.57
N THR A 25 11.81 -5.28 24.67
CA THR A 25 11.29 -6.09 23.56
C THR A 25 9.92 -5.59 23.12
N GLU A 26 9.77 -5.30 21.83
CA GLU A 26 8.50 -4.98 21.18
C GLU A 26 8.13 -6.12 20.22
N ASN A 27 6.97 -6.75 20.42
CA ASN A 27 6.48 -7.82 19.54
C ASN A 27 5.18 -7.39 18.87
N PHE A 28 5.08 -7.63 17.57
CA PHE A 28 3.93 -7.29 16.75
C PHE A 28 3.46 -8.49 15.94
N SER A 29 2.17 -8.52 15.66
CA SER A 29 1.50 -9.46 14.76
C SER A 29 1.19 -8.74 13.44
N VAL A 30 1.41 -9.41 12.31
CA VAL A 30 1.05 -8.90 10.98
C VAL A 30 -0.30 -9.50 10.59
N ILE A 31 -1.33 -8.66 10.51
CA ILE A 31 -2.70 -9.09 10.22
C ILE A 31 -3.10 -8.68 8.80
N VAL A 32 -3.50 -9.67 7.99
CA VAL A 32 -4.03 -9.45 6.63
C VAL A 32 -5.31 -10.26 6.46
N GLY A 33 -6.39 -9.61 6.05
CA GLY A 33 -7.70 -10.27 5.91
C GLY A 33 -8.19 -10.94 7.21
N GLY A 34 -7.92 -10.31 8.36
CA GLY A 34 -8.29 -10.83 9.68
C GLY A 34 -7.47 -12.01 10.19
N ARG A 35 -6.40 -12.39 9.49
CA ARG A 35 -5.52 -13.50 9.87
C ARG A 35 -4.12 -13.02 10.19
N ASN A 36 -3.53 -13.57 11.24
CA ASN A 36 -2.12 -13.38 11.51
C ASN A 36 -1.30 -14.17 10.48
N VAL A 37 -0.49 -13.47 9.70
CA VAL A 37 0.34 -14.00 8.63
C VAL A 37 1.85 -13.84 8.91
N GLY A 38 2.23 -13.31 10.08
CA GLY A 38 3.62 -13.10 10.43
C GLY A 38 3.85 -12.19 11.63
N HIS A 39 5.07 -11.70 11.77
CA HIS A 39 5.50 -10.94 12.95
C HIS A 39 6.48 -9.83 12.60
N LEU A 40 6.60 -8.90 13.54
CA LEU A 40 7.75 -8.00 13.67
C LEU A 40 8.18 -8.08 15.13
N ASN A 41 9.41 -8.48 15.40
CA ASN A 41 9.97 -8.52 16.74
C ASN A 41 11.20 -7.60 16.79
N ALA A 42 11.22 -6.65 17.70
CA ALA A 42 12.34 -5.74 17.91
C ALA A 42 12.87 -5.88 19.34
N VAL A 43 14.19 -6.03 19.48
CA VAL A 43 14.89 -6.09 20.76
C VAL A 43 15.89 -4.95 20.82
N THR A 44 15.70 -4.04 21.78
CA THR A 44 16.54 -2.86 21.99
C THR A 44 17.42 -3.04 23.23
N ASP A 45 18.73 -2.95 23.05
CA ASP A 45 19.74 -2.96 24.10
C ASP A 45 20.60 -1.70 23.98
N GLY A 46 20.39 -0.75 24.89
CA GLY A 46 21.00 0.57 24.85
C GLY A 46 20.69 1.31 23.54
N ALA A 47 21.73 1.58 22.75
CA ALA A 47 21.62 2.31 21.49
C ALA A 47 21.32 1.41 20.28
N LYS A 48 21.29 0.09 20.45
CA LYS A 48 21.18 -0.88 19.36
C LYS A 48 19.82 -1.59 19.40
N THR A 49 19.15 -1.65 18.26
CA THR A 49 17.94 -2.44 18.07
C THR A 49 18.16 -3.50 17.00
N VAL A 50 17.81 -4.75 17.30
CA VAL A 50 17.78 -5.87 16.36
C VAL A 50 16.34 -6.20 16.05
N ILE A 51 16.00 -6.28 14.76
CA ILE A 51 14.62 -6.44 14.30
C ILE A 51 14.54 -7.66 13.38
N ASP A 52 13.53 -8.50 13.62
CA ASP A 52 13.14 -9.62 12.79
C ASP A 52 11.72 -9.38 12.26
N TYR A 53 11.59 -9.19 10.95
CA TYR A 53 10.34 -8.90 10.26
C TYR A 53 10.07 -9.94 9.17
N ASP A 54 9.08 -10.80 9.39
CA ASP A 54 8.70 -11.84 8.45
C ASP A 54 7.18 -11.97 8.41
N TYR A 55 6.62 -12.01 7.22
CA TYR A 55 5.26 -12.52 7.03
C TYR A 55 5.12 -13.26 5.71
N LYS A 56 4.07 -14.08 5.58
CA LYS A 56 3.71 -14.76 4.34
C LYS A 56 2.20 -14.67 4.09
N ASN A 57 1.82 -13.89 3.07
CA ASN A 57 0.46 -13.78 2.55
C ASN A 57 0.43 -14.24 1.09
N ASN A 58 -0.44 -15.21 0.75
CA ASN A 58 -0.48 -15.83 -0.58
C ASN A 58 0.92 -16.35 -1.02
N GLY A 59 1.62 -17.04 -0.11
CA GLY A 59 2.96 -17.61 -0.35
C GLY A 59 4.09 -16.59 -0.49
N ARG A 60 3.83 -15.30 -0.23
CA ARG A 60 4.75 -14.18 -0.47
C ARG A 60 4.88 -13.29 0.74
N GLY A 61 6.02 -12.64 0.88
CA GLY A 61 6.22 -11.63 1.90
C GLY A 61 7.70 -11.44 2.17
N PRO A 62 8.06 -10.29 2.76
CA PRO A 62 9.43 -10.03 3.11
C PRO A 62 9.88 -11.04 4.16
N THR A 63 11.19 -11.28 4.16
CA THR A 63 11.93 -11.88 5.27
C THR A 63 13.11 -10.96 5.49
N ILE A 64 13.06 -10.15 6.54
CA ILE A 64 13.97 -9.03 6.75
C ILE A 64 14.55 -9.09 8.16
N ALA A 65 15.87 -9.08 8.23
CA ALA A 65 16.63 -8.90 9.47
C ALA A 65 17.29 -7.52 9.44
N GLU A 66 17.05 -6.73 10.49
CA GLU A 66 17.61 -5.39 10.62
C GLU A 66 18.45 -5.24 11.89
N VAL A 67 19.46 -4.40 11.78
CA VAL A 67 20.21 -3.91 12.93
C VAL A 67 20.37 -2.41 12.76
N VAL A 68 19.84 -1.64 13.70
CA VAL A 68 20.00 -0.18 13.73
C VAL A 68 20.68 0.23 15.02
N THR A 69 21.65 1.13 14.91
CA THR A 69 22.29 1.79 16.05
C THR A 69 21.98 3.27 15.98
N VAL A 70 21.45 3.85 17.06
CA VAL A 70 21.11 5.28 17.14
C VAL A 70 22.13 6.06 17.96
N GLY A 71 22.23 7.36 17.71
CA GLY A 71 23.01 8.29 18.53
C GLY A 71 22.25 8.76 19.78
N PRO A 72 22.89 9.56 20.65
CA PRO A 72 22.23 10.16 21.82
C PRO A 72 21.06 11.09 21.46
N ASP A 73 21.05 11.64 20.25
CA ASP A 73 19.94 12.41 19.67
C ASP A 73 18.75 11.53 19.25
N GLY A 74 18.95 10.22 19.18
CA GLY A 74 17.98 9.24 18.71
C GLY A 74 17.96 9.04 17.20
N LEU A 75 18.91 9.64 16.47
CA LEU A 75 19.02 9.50 15.01
C LEU A 75 19.88 8.29 14.62
N PRO A 76 19.60 7.62 13.49
CA PRO A 76 20.38 6.48 13.03
C PRO A 76 21.84 6.88 12.77
N ARG A 77 22.78 6.04 13.26
CA ARG A 77 24.21 6.11 12.96
C ARG A 77 24.65 4.99 12.06
N GLU A 78 24.07 3.82 12.26
CA GLU A 78 24.28 2.65 11.41
C GLU A 78 22.94 1.96 11.24
N TRP A 79 22.65 1.48 10.03
CA TRP A 79 21.49 0.63 9.75
C TRP A 79 21.91 -0.43 8.75
N SER A 80 21.70 -1.70 9.06
CA SER A 80 21.86 -2.82 8.13
C SER A 80 20.51 -3.50 7.97
N VAL A 81 20.12 -3.76 6.74
CA VAL A 81 18.90 -4.51 6.39
C VAL A 81 19.29 -5.63 5.44
N LYS A 82 18.95 -6.87 5.79
CA LYS A 82 19.28 -8.05 4.99
C LYS A 82 18.09 -8.96 4.85
N GLY A 83 17.99 -9.64 3.71
CA GLY A 83 17.02 -10.72 3.52
C GLY A 83 16.43 -10.69 2.11
N ALA A 84 15.11 -10.76 2.03
CA ALA A 84 14.39 -10.77 0.77
C ALA A 84 13.13 -9.90 0.80
N THR A 85 12.85 -9.21 -0.30
CA THR A 85 11.60 -8.48 -0.51
C THR A 85 10.41 -9.44 -0.63
N THR A 86 9.19 -8.89 -0.65
CA THR A 86 7.93 -9.64 -0.86
C THR A 86 7.97 -10.61 -2.04
N PHE A 87 8.72 -10.28 -3.09
CA PHE A 87 8.84 -11.07 -4.32
C PHE A 87 10.18 -11.79 -4.44
N GLY A 88 10.90 -11.99 -3.34
CA GLY A 88 12.14 -12.78 -3.31
C GLY A 88 13.39 -12.06 -3.82
N GLY A 89 13.31 -10.76 -4.12
CA GLY A 89 14.48 -9.95 -4.47
C GLY A 89 15.42 -9.84 -3.27
N LYS A 90 16.72 -10.11 -3.46
CA LYS A 90 17.71 -10.02 -2.38
C LYS A 90 17.83 -8.59 -1.86
N VAL A 91 17.81 -8.45 -0.54
CA VAL A 91 18.05 -7.18 0.18
C VAL A 91 19.40 -7.25 0.89
N ASP A 92 20.24 -6.24 0.64
CA ASP A 92 21.48 -5.98 1.38
C ASP A 92 21.71 -4.47 1.44
N GLU A 93 20.85 -3.80 2.20
CA GLU A 93 20.86 -2.35 2.38
C GLU A 93 21.68 -1.95 3.61
N ARG A 94 22.44 -0.86 3.49
CA ARG A 94 23.32 -0.34 4.54
C ARG A 94 23.29 1.17 4.57
N PHE A 95 23.29 1.74 5.75
CA PHE A 95 23.47 3.17 6.01
C PHE A 95 24.51 3.37 7.11
N SER A 96 25.31 4.43 6.99
CA SER A 96 26.16 4.94 8.05
C SER A 96 26.23 6.46 8.05
N LEU A 97 26.31 7.05 9.24
CA LEU A 97 26.52 8.48 9.46
C LEU A 97 27.70 8.67 10.40
N GLN A 98 28.83 9.12 9.84
CA GLN A 98 30.06 9.41 10.58
C GLN A 98 30.30 10.92 10.62
N GLY A 99 30.19 11.52 11.80
CA GLY A 99 30.14 12.97 11.94
C GLY A 99 28.96 13.54 11.15
N LYS A 100 29.24 14.32 10.10
CA LYS A 100 28.23 14.85 9.18
C LYS A 100 28.10 14.07 7.87
N LYS A 101 28.95 13.08 7.62
CA LYS A 101 28.97 12.37 6.35
C LYS A 101 28.07 11.13 6.43
N ALA A 102 26.96 11.18 5.71
CA ALA A 102 26.07 10.05 5.46
C ALA A 102 26.55 9.27 4.23
N SER A 103 26.49 7.94 4.30
CA SER A 103 26.69 7.04 3.16
C SER A 103 25.73 5.88 3.24
N TRP A 104 25.22 5.43 2.09
CA TRP A 104 24.29 4.32 2.01
C TRP A 104 24.49 3.48 0.76
N THR A 105 24.04 2.24 0.82
CA THR A 105 23.86 1.35 -0.32
C THR A 105 22.48 0.72 -0.19
N ASP A 106 21.65 0.86 -1.20
CA ASP A 106 20.29 0.31 -1.25
C ASP A 106 20.00 -0.27 -2.65
N SER A 107 18.73 -0.59 -2.94
CA SER A 107 18.31 -1.13 -4.24
C SER A 107 18.56 -0.21 -5.44
N ALA A 108 18.64 1.11 -5.23
CA ALA A 108 18.94 2.09 -6.26
C ALA A 108 20.46 2.29 -6.45
N GLY A 109 21.29 1.80 -5.53
CA GLY A 109 22.74 1.83 -5.61
C GLY A 109 23.40 2.45 -4.38
N THR A 110 24.62 2.95 -4.55
CA THR A 110 25.39 3.58 -3.47
C THR A 110 25.31 5.11 -3.57
N GLY A 111 25.10 5.77 -2.44
CA GLY A 111 25.08 7.22 -2.33
C GLY A 111 25.80 7.75 -1.10
N SER A 112 26.05 9.06 -1.08
CA SER A 112 26.57 9.75 0.10
C SER A 112 26.17 11.22 0.07
N ALA A 113 26.03 11.81 1.25
CA ALA A 113 25.72 13.22 1.41
C ALA A 113 26.37 13.77 2.70
N THR A 114 26.48 15.09 2.79
CA THR A 114 26.92 15.75 4.03
C THR A 114 25.72 16.45 4.65
N ALA A 115 25.37 16.05 5.88
CA ALA A 115 24.31 16.64 6.67
C ALA A 115 24.66 18.08 7.04
N SER A 116 23.90 19.05 6.53
CA SER A 116 23.96 20.46 6.97
C SER A 116 23.32 20.65 8.34
N GLU A 117 22.29 19.84 8.63
CA GLU A 117 21.48 19.82 9.83
C GLU A 117 21.10 18.36 10.17
N PRO A 118 20.48 18.08 11.34
CA PRO A 118 19.99 16.74 11.66
C PRO A 118 19.06 16.20 10.57
N ALA A 119 19.27 14.96 10.14
CA ALA A 119 18.52 14.33 9.05
C ALA A 119 18.26 12.85 9.33
N LEU A 120 17.13 12.33 8.83
CA LEU A 120 16.77 10.92 8.92
C LEU A 120 17.21 10.15 7.69
N TYR A 121 17.64 8.91 7.86
CA TYR A 121 17.75 7.98 6.74
C TYR A 121 16.42 7.27 6.54
N VAL A 122 15.85 7.35 5.33
CA VAL A 122 14.65 6.60 4.94
C VAL A 122 15.10 5.23 4.45
N VAL A 123 14.94 4.22 5.31
CA VAL A 123 15.24 2.83 4.97
C VAL A 123 14.29 2.34 3.88
N GLN A 124 14.80 1.83 2.75
CA GLN A 124 13.98 1.43 1.61
C GLN A 124 13.28 0.08 1.84
N ASN A 125 14.00 -0.89 2.41
CA ASN A 125 13.51 -2.25 2.62
C ASN A 125 13.38 -2.63 4.11
N GLY A 126 13.31 -1.65 4.99
CA GLY A 126 13.16 -1.87 6.44
C GLY A 126 11.72 -2.13 6.86
N SER A 127 11.54 -2.53 8.12
CA SER A 127 10.24 -2.83 8.70
C SER A 127 9.49 -1.56 9.11
N PRO A 128 8.17 -1.69 9.34
CA PRO A 128 7.35 -0.62 9.91
C PRO A 128 7.83 -0.04 11.25
N TRP A 129 8.71 -0.73 11.98
CA TRP A 129 9.30 -0.22 13.23
C TRP A 129 9.98 1.14 13.06
N SER A 130 10.57 1.37 11.88
CA SER A 130 11.19 2.63 11.47
C SER A 130 10.29 3.85 11.68
N LEU A 131 8.96 3.72 11.52
CA LEU A 131 8.00 4.81 11.71
C LEU A 131 8.00 5.35 13.14
N GLY A 132 8.17 4.47 14.14
CA GLY A 132 8.33 4.88 15.53
C GLY A 132 9.61 5.69 15.75
N LEU A 133 10.72 5.28 15.13
CA LEU A 133 11.98 6.01 15.17
C LEU A 133 11.84 7.39 14.50
N TYR A 134 11.27 7.44 13.30
CA TYR A 134 11.06 8.70 12.57
C TYR A 134 10.19 9.67 13.36
N ALA A 135 9.09 9.18 13.91
CA ALA A 135 8.18 10.02 14.67
C ALA A 135 8.82 10.58 15.94
N ARG A 136 9.60 9.79 16.69
CA ARG A 136 10.33 10.29 17.86
C ARG A 136 11.35 11.37 17.51
N ALA A 137 11.98 11.28 16.35
CA ALA A 137 12.88 12.32 15.86
C ALA A 137 12.10 13.60 15.46
N LEU A 138 11.03 13.45 14.68
CA LEU A 138 10.22 14.56 14.20
C LEU A 138 9.46 15.27 15.34
N LEU A 139 9.01 14.56 16.37
CA LEU A 139 8.36 15.14 17.55
C LEU A 139 9.31 15.99 18.42
N LYS A 140 10.62 15.80 18.29
CA LYS A 140 11.63 16.67 18.93
C LYS A 140 11.91 17.91 18.09
N ASP A 141 11.57 17.90 16.80
CA ASP A 141 11.71 19.06 15.94
C ASP A 141 10.54 20.02 16.14
N SER A 142 10.84 21.32 16.15
CA SER A 142 9.89 22.38 16.47
C SER A 142 8.78 22.54 15.42
N ASP A 143 9.06 22.19 14.16
CA ASP A 143 8.10 22.29 13.06
C ASP A 143 7.58 20.92 12.60
N GLY A 144 8.02 19.83 13.26
CA GLY A 144 7.64 18.46 12.92
C GLY A 144 8.18 17.98 11.58
N GLN A 145 9.22 18.64 11.05
CA GLN A 145 9.86 18.29 9.77
C GLN A 145 11.34 17.99 9.95
N MET A 146 11.88 17.17 9.05
CA MET A 146 13.31 16.89 9.03
C MET A 146 13.77 16.50 7.62
N PRO A 147 14.93 16.97 7.15
CA PRO A 147 15.54 16.47 5.93
C PRO A 147 15.76 14.95 5.98
N ALA A 148 15.77 14.33 4.80
CA ALA A 148 15.92 12.90 4.66
C ALA A 148 17.05 12.53 3.68
N PHE A 149 17.71 11.40 3.95
CA PHE A 149 18.56 10.70 2.99
C PHE A 149 17.78 9.54 2.36
N PRO A 150 17.92 9.27 1.05
CA PRO A 150 18.83 9.93 0.09
C PRO A 150 18.41 11.35 -0.35
N GLY A 151 17.18 11.76 -0.08
CA GLY A 151 16.70 13.13 -0.33
C GLY A 151 15.28 13.34 0.16
N GLY A 152 14.83 14.61 0.13
CA GLY A 152 13.49 15.01 0.52
C GLY A 152 13.37 15.47 1.97
N THR A 153 12.14 15.64 2.42
CA THR A 153 11.79 16.11 3.77
C THR A 153 10.67 15.24 4.31
N LEU A 154 10.87 14.70 5.51
CA LEU A 154 9.82 14.03 6.25
C LEU A 154 9.00 15.06 7.04
N LYS A 155 7.69 14.88 7.08
CA LYS A 155 6.77 15.70 7.88
C LYS A 155 5.82 14.83 8.66
N LEU A 156 5.73 15.06 9.97
CA LEU A 156 4.80 14.37 10.85
C LEU A 156 3.60 15.25 11.20
N GLU A 157 2.40 14.74 10.96
CA GLU A 157 1.16 15.41 11.36
C GLU A 157 0.41 14.58 12.41
N LYS A 158 0.14 15.20 13.57
CA LYS A 158 -0.65 14.59 14.64
C LYS A 158 -2.13 14.54 14.25
N ARG A 159 -2.79 13.43 14.57
CA ARG A 159 -4.23 13.19 14.41
C ARG A 159 -4.87 12.85 15.76
N ASP A 160 -6.06 12.27 15.72
CA ASP A 160 -6.86 11.96 16.91
C ASP A 160 -6.16 10.96 17.85
N SER A 161 -6.39 11.15 19.15
CA SER A 161 -5.98 10.23 20.21
C SER A 161 -7.18 9.43 20.71
N PHE A 162 -6.99 8.15 21.02
CA PHE A 162 -8.03 7.26 21.53
C PHE A 162 -7.43 6.09 22.32
N THR A 163 -8.24 5.38 23.08
CA THR A 163 -7.81 4.17 23.80
C THR A 163 -8.02 2.94 22.93
N VAL A 164 -7.05 2.03 22.97
CA VAL A 164 -7.12 0.69 22.38
C VAL A 164 -7.13 -0.33 23.51
N ASN A 165 -8.03 -1.31 23.44
CA ASN A 165 -8.11 -2.38 24.44
C ASN A 165 -7.55 -3.67 23.85
N GLY A 166 -6.83 -4.45 24.65
CA GLY A 166 -6.34 -5.75 24.25
C GLY A 166 -5.93 -6.60 25.46
N ALA A 167 -5.30 -7.74 25.20
CA ALA A 167 -4.84 -8.67 26.23
C ALA A 167 -3.83 -8.03 27.21
N GLY A 168 -3.10 -7.01 26.76
CA GLY A 168 -2.18 -6.23 27.59
C GLY A 168 -2.82 -5.10 28.40
N GLY A 169 -4.15 -4.95 28.34
CA GLY A 169 -4.90 -3.85 28.98
C GLY A 169 -5.20 -2.68 28.03
N PRO A 170 -5.74 -1.57 28.55
CA PRO A 170 -5.97 -0.35 27.78
C PRO A 170 -4.65 0.37 27.49
N VAL A 171 -4.47 0.84 26.25
CA VAL A 171 -3.33 1.68 25.84
C VAL A 171 -3.87 2.95 25.18
N GLN A 172 -3.45 4.10 25.69
CA GLN A 172 -3.71 5.37 25.04
C GLN A 172 -2.78 5.50 23.82
N VAL A 173 -3.38 5.72 22.65
CA VAL A 173 -2.64 5.90 21.40
C VAL A 173 -3.00 7.22 20.74
N THR A 174 -2.13 7.66 19.85
CA THR A 174 -2.33 8.81 18.97
C THR A 174 -2.03 8.40 17.54
N ALA A 175 -2.95 8.73 16.63
CA ALA A 175 -2.73 8.54 15.20
C ALA A 175 -1.83 9.65 14.64
N TYR A 176 -0.97 9.27 13.70
CA TYR A 176 -0.08 10.18 12.99
C TYR A 176 -0.10 9.89 11.49
N ALA A 177 0.15 10.93 10.70
CA ALA A 177 0.37 10.86 9.27
C ALA A 177 1.81 11.29 8.97
N LEU A 178 2.63 10.40 8.40
CA LEU A 178 3.98 10.71 7.96
C LEU A 178 4.01 10.90 6.45
N SER A 179 4.38 12.10 5.99
CA SER A 179 4.57 12.43 4.57
C SER A 179 6.06 12.54 4.22
N GLY A 180 6.39 12.40 2.93
CA GLY A 180 7.75 12.55 2.41
C GLY A 180 8.46 11.26 2.02
N ILE A 181 7.90 10.10 2.38
CA ILE A 181 8.39 8.77 1.96
C ILE A 181 7.74 8.36 0.63
N ASP A 182 6.45 8.63 0.48
CA ASP A 182 5.64 8.30 -0.69
C ASP A 182 4.71 9.49 -1.03
N TYR A 183 3.99 9.41 -2.14
CA TYR A 183 2.98 10.40 -2.56
C TYR A 183 1.83 10.53 -1.56
N ASN A 184 1.52 9.45 -0.85
CA ASN A 184 0.51 9.41 0.19
C ASN A 184 1.14 9.28 1.58
N PRO A 185 0.52 9.91 2.60
CA PRO A 185 1.01 9.77 3.96
C PRO A 185 0.86 8.33 4.45
N THR A 186 1.86 7.85 5.17
CA THR A 186 1.73 6.60 5.94
C THR A 186 1.04 6.90 7.26
N TYR A 187 -0.05 6.19 7.54
CA TYR A 187 -0.77 6.31 8.81
C TYR A 187 -0.35 5.22 9.81
N PHE A 188 -0.12 5.63 11.05
CA PHE A 188 0.30 4.74 12.13
C PHE A 188 -0.06 5.33 13.49
N LEU A 189 0.04 4.49 14.52
CA LEU A 189 -0.32 4.81 15.89
C LEU A 189 0.92 4.73 16.77
N LEU A 190 1.07 5.71 17.67
CA LEU A 190 2.08 5.68 18.73
C LEU A 190 1.40 5.64 20.09
N ASP A 191 2.06 4.99 21.05
CA ASP A 191 1.69 5.13 22.46
C ASP A 191 2.20 6.46 23.05
N GLU A 192 1.90 6.71 24.33
CA GLU A 192 2.31 7.92 25.04
C GLU A 192 3.84 8.08 25.18
N GLN A 193 4.61 7.00 25.01
CA GLN A 193 6.06 7.02 25.01
C GLN A 193 6.66 7.24 23.60
N GLY A 194 5.81 7.43 22.57
CA GLY A 194 6.26 7.58 21.19
C GLY A 194 6.79 6.28 20.57
N ARG A 195 6.42 5.12 21.13
CA ARG A 195 6.75 3.80 20.56
C ARG A 195 5.65 3.39 19.59
N LEU A 196 6.03 2.63 18.55
CA LEU A 196 5.07 2.16 17.56
C LEU A 196 4.04 1.26 18.24
N PHE A 197 2.75 1.57 18.05
CA PHE A 197 1.65 0.74 18.51
C PHE A 197 1.08 -0.09 17.36
N ALA A 198 0.79 0.56 16.24
CA ALA A 198 0.35 -0.12 15.04
C ALA A 198 0.66 0.68 13.77
N THR A 199 0.89 0.00 12.64
CA THR A 199 0.61 0.58 11.32
C THR A 199 -0.79 0.19 10.88
N ILE A 200 -1.45 1.10 10.17
CA ILE A 200 -2.82 0.91 9.68
C ILE A 200 -2.86 1.09 8.17
N GLY A 201 -3.71 0.30 7.50
CA GLY A 201 -3.70 0.14 6.04
C GLY A 201 -4.51 -1.08 5.61
N ARG A 202 -4.35 -1.56 4.37
CA ARG A 202 -5.01 -2.79 3.87
C ARG A 202 -4.68 -4.04 4.70
N GLY A 203 -3.52 -4.05 5.34
CA GLY A 203 -3.15 -4.94 6.45
C GLY A 203 -2.54 -4.10 7.57
N ILE A 204 -2.51 -4.65 8.78
CA ILE A 204 -1.96 -3.95 9.96
C ILE A 204 -0.77 -4.70 10.53
N VAL A 205 0.19 -3.96 11.08
CA VAL A 205 1.21 -4.50 11.98
C VAL A 205 0.94 -3.91 13.34
N VAL A 206 0.49 -4.72 14.30
CA VAL A 206 -0.02 -4.26 15.59
C VAL A 206 0.64 -5.01 16.74
N ARG A 207 0.86 -4.34 17.87
CA ARG A 207 1.42 -4.97 19.07
C ARG A 207 0.68 -6.27 19.40
N LYS A 208 1.45 -7.28 19.76
CA LYS A 208 0.94 -8.59 20.14
C LYS A 208 -0.04 -8.48 21.31
N GLY A 209 -1.19 -9.13 21.19
CA GLY A 209 -2.30 -9.06 22.15
C GLY A 209 -3.38 -8.02 21.81
N TYR A 210 -3.22 -7.26 20.72
CA TYR A 210 -4.20 -6.28 20.23
C TYR A 210 -4.74 -6.62 18.83
N GLU A 211 -4.57 -7.87 18.37
CA GLU A 211 -4.97 -8.33 17.05
C GLU A 211 -6.48 -8.19 16.79
N GLY A 212 -7.30 -8.23 17.85
CA GLY A 212 -8.74 -8.05 17.77
C GLY A 212 -9.19 -6.67 17.28
N GLU A 213 -8.28 -5.69 17.24
CA GLU A 213 -8.56 -4.33 16.80
C GLU A 213 -8.43 -4.14 15.28
N ASP A 214 -8.04 -5.18 14.52
CA ASP A 214 -7.85 -5.14 13.06
C ASP A 214 -8.96 -4.39 12.32
N ALA A 215 -10.22 -4.77 12.52
CA ALA A 215 -11.33 -4.16 11.83
C ALA A 215 -11.46 -2.66 12.13
N ARG A 216 -11.30 -2.27 13.41
CA ARG A 216 -11.43 -0.86 13.82
C ARG A 216 -10.26 -0.02 13.30
N LEU A 217 -9.05 -0.57 13.32
CA LEU A 217 -7.85 0.11 12.85
C LEU A 217 -7.83 0.30 11.34
N ARG A 218 -8.30 -0.69 10.58
CA ARG A 218 -8.49 -0.52 9.12
C ARG A 218 -9.56 0.50 8.79
N ALA A 219 -10.68 0.49 9.51
CA ALA A 219 -11.73 1.51 9.32
C ALA A 219 -11.22 2.94 9.65
N LEU A 220 -10.28 3.06 10.59
CA LEU A 220 -9.63 4.34 10.90
C LEU A 220 -8.75 4.83 9.75
N ASP A 221 -7.96 3.94 9.14
CA ASP A 221 -7.16 4.23 7.95
C ASP A 221 -8.05 4.72 6.80
N GLU A 222 -9.08 3.92 6.45
CA GLU A 222 -10.05 4.27 5.41
C GLU A 222 -10.71 5.63 5.65
N LYS A 223 -11.08 5.93 6.91
CA LYS A 223 -11.65 7.22 7.29
C LYS A 223 -10.67 8.38 7.05
N MET A 224 -9.39 8.20 7.41
CA MET A 224 -8.38 9.25 7.26
C MET A 224 -8.00 9.48 5.80
N SER A 225 -7.80 8.42 5.02
CA SER A 225 -7.57 8.52 3.57
C SER A 225 -8.77 9.16 2.87
N ALA A 226 -9.99 8.72 3.15
CA ALA A 226 -11.20 9.31 2.54
C ALA A 226 -11.35 10.80 2.90
N ALA A 227 -11.09 11.19 4.15
CA ALA A 227 -11.15 12.59 4.56
C ALA A 227 -10.12 13.46 3.82
N ARG A 228 -8.90 12.94 3.65
CA ARG A 228 -7.84 13.61 2.87
C ARG A 228 -8.25 13.80 1.42
N TYR A 229 -8.77 12.76 0.75
CA TYR A 229 -9.17 12.90 -0.65
C TYR A 229 -10.41 13.77 -0.84
N ALA A 230 -11.31 13.81 0.13
CA ALA A 230 -12.42 14.76 0.12
C ALA A 230 -11.93 16.21 0.26
N GLU A 231 -10.88 16.45 1.05
CA GLU A 231 -10.24 17.76 1.13
C GLU A 231 -9.58 18.15 -0.19
N ILE A 232 -8.79 17.25 -0.79
CA ILE A 232 -8.16 17.46 -2.10
C ILE A 232 -9.23 17.76 -3.15
N GLN A 233 -10.29 16.94 -3.23
CA GLN A 233 -11.39 17.12 -4.16
C GLN A 233 -12.07 18.49 -3.98
N ARG A 234 -12.33 18.93 -2.74
CA ARG A 234 -12.89 20.27 -2.49
C ARG A 234 -11.96 21.40 -2.92
N ALA A 235 -10.65 21.20 -2.77
CA ALA A 235 -9.66 22.21 -3.09
C ALA A 235 -9.35 22.33 -4.59
N THR A 236 -9.45 21.22 -5.34
CA THR A 236 -8.96 21.16 -6.73
C THR A 236 -10.03 20.92 -7.79
N ALA A 237 -11.23 20.48 -7.42
CA ALA A 237 -12.26 20.16 -8.42
C ALA A 237 -12.83 21.41 -9.08
N HIS A 238 -12.78 21.43 -10.41
CA HIS A 238 -13.50 22.41 -11.23
C HIS A 238 -14.83 21.81 -11.70
N LYS A 239 -15.93 22.54 -11.45
CA LYS A 239 -17.26 22.20 -11.94
C LYS A 239 -17.69 23.20 -13.00
N PHE A 240 -18.14 22.70 -14.14
CA PHE A 240 -18.60 23.52 -15.26
C PHE A 240 -20.06 23.18 -15.55
N ASP A 241 -20.95 24.16 -15.34
CA ASP A 241 -22.38 24.03 -15.67
C ASP A 241 -22.67 24.36 -17.15
N ALA A 242 -21.67 24.91 -17.84
CA ALA A 242 -21.68 25.24 -19.26
C ALA A 242 -20.77 24.29 -20.06
N PRO A 243 -20.92 24.21 -21.40
CA PRO A 243 -19.98 23.49 -22.24
C PRO A 243 -18.53 23.95 -22.04
N VAL A 244 -17.58 23.02 -22.11
CA VAL A 244 -16.14 23.27 -22.03
C VAL A 244 -15.53 23.01 -23.40
N ARG A 245 -14.98 24.05 -24.02
CA ARG A 245 -14.22 23.97 -25.26
C ARG A 245 -12.73 23.88 -24.96
N ILE A 246 -12.12 22.76 -25.35
CA ILE A 246 -10.67 22.61 -25.40
C ILE A 246 -10.23 22.96 -26.83
N ARG A 247 -9.68 24.17 -27.03
CA ARG A 247 -9.28 24.69 -28.35
C ARG A 247 -7.80 24.50 -28.62
N ASN A 248 -7.39 24.61 -29.88
CA ASN A 248 -5.99 24.57 -30.32
C ASN A 248 -5.27 23.29 -29.85
N VAL A 249 -5.90 22.13 -30.12
CA VAL A 249 -5.33 20.81 -29.84
C VAL A 249 -5.23 19.99 -31.11
N ARG A 250 -4.32 19.02 -31.13
CA ARG A 250 -4.23 17.98 -32.17
C ARG A 250 -4.75 16.68 -31.59
N ILE A 251 -5.65 16.01 -32.28
CA ILE A 251 -6.26 14.77 -31.78
C ILE A 251 -5.49 13.60 -32.37
N PHE A 252 -5.10 12.65 -31.52
CA PHE A 252 -4.52 11.39 -32.00
C PHE A 252 -5.61 10.46 -32.53
N ASP A 253 -5.50 10.06 -33.81
CA ASP A 253 -6.34 9.04 -34.42
C ASP A 253 -5.61 7.69 -34.44
N PRO A 254 -6.02 6.71 -33.62
CA PRO A 254 -5.37 5.40 -33.57
C PRO A 254 -5.59 4.55 -34.83
N LYS A 255 -6.56 4.88 -35.69
CA LYS A 255 -6.78 4.13 -36.95
C LYS A 255 -5.73 4.48 -38.01
N THR A 256 -5.39 5.77 -38.09
CA THR A 256 -4.42 6.29 -39.05
C THR A 256 -3.02 6.44 -38.45
N MET A 257 -2.89 6.29 -37.12
CA MET A 257 -1.64 6.49 -36.36
C MET A 257 -1.06 7.89 -36.57
N ALA A 258 -1.93 8.89 -36.71
CA ALA A 258 -1.56 10.27 -37.04
C ALA A 258 -2.27 11.29 -36.13
N LEU A 259 -1.72 12.50 -36.10
CA LEU A 259 -2.35 13.65 -35.47
C LEU A 259 -3.18 14.42 -36.49
N THR A 260 -4.35 14.90 -36.07
CA THR A 260 -5.10 15.87 -36.86
C THR A 260 -4.35 17.21 -37.01
N GLU A 261 -4.81 18.04 -37.93
CA GLU A 261 -4.65 19.49 -37.85
C GLU A 261 -5.22 20.04 -36.52
N PRO A 262 -4.91 21.30 -36.13
CA PRO A 262 -5.50 21.90 -34.93
C PRO A 262 -7.03 21.92 -34.97
N ARG A 263 -7.65 21.46 -33.89
CA ARG A 263 -9.11 21.35 -33.68
C ARG A 263 -9.52 21.98 -32.36
N SER A 264 -10.83 22.11 -32.20
CA SER A 264 -11.51 22.36 -30.93
C SER A 264 -12.39 21.17 -30.56
N VAL A 265 -12.36 20.75 -29.29
CA VAL A 265 -13.23 19.69 -28.76
C VAL A 265 -14.17 20.30 -27.74
N LEU A 266 -15.47 20.16 -27.98
CA LEU A 266 -16.52 20.63 -27.08
C LEU A 266 -17.01 19.47 -26.22
N VAL A 267 -16.91 19.63 -24.91
CA VAL A 267 -17.43 18.69 -23.91
C VAL A 267 -18.62 19.33 -23.23
N TYR A 268 -19.74 18.62 -23.15
CA TYR A 268 -20.87 19.03 -22.33
C TYR A 268 -21.27 17.89 -21.40
N ARG A 269 -21.26 18.18 -20.09
CA ARG A 269 -21.42 17.18 -19.04
C ARG A 269 -20.40 16.04 -19.21
N ASN A 270 -20.86 14.82 -19.46
CA ASN A 270 -20.02 13.62 -19.55
C ASN A 270 -19.85 13.12 -21.00
N GLN A 271 -20.06 13.99 -21.99
CA GLN A 271 -20.02 13.61 -23.42
C GLN A 271 -19.24 14.63 -24.24
N ILE A 272 -18.53 14.12 -25.25
CA ILE A 272 -18.00 14.94 -26.35
C ILE A 272 -19.21 15.33 -27.21
N ALA A 273 -19.54 16.62 -27.19
CA ALA A 273 -20.66 17.17 -27.95
C ALA A 273 -20.27 17.42 -29.41
N ALA A 274 -19.04 17.88 -29.66
CA ALA A 274 -18.54 18.14 -31.01
C ALA A 274 -17.01 18.10 -31.09
N VAL A 275 -16.50 17.80 -32.28
CA VAL A 275 -15.11 18.03 -32.68
C VAL A 275 -15.14 18.93 -33.90
N GLU A 276 -14.55 20.11 -33.78
CA GLU A 276 -14.78 21.22 -34.71
C GLU A 276 -13.45 21.77 -35.26
N PRO A 277 -13.45 22.39 -36.45
CA PRO A 277 -12.34 23.23 -36.91
C PRO A 277 -11.94 24.28 -35.87
N LEU A 278 -10.65 24.64 -35.81
CA LEU A 278 -10.11 25.57 -34.82
C LEU A 278 -10.81 26.95 -34.84
N ASP A 279 -11.20 27.43 -36.01
CA ASP A 279 -11.84 28.72 -36.26
C ASP A 279 -13.37 28.72 -36.07
N SER A 280 -13.94 27.61 -35.60
CA SER A 280 -15.37 27.53 -35.30
C SER A 280 -15.75 28.51 -34.18
N PRO A 281 -16.84 29.26 -34.33
CA PRO A 281 -17.24 30.25 -33.34
C PRO A 281 -17.61 29.58 -32.01
N ALA A 282 -17.18 30.20 -30.91
CA ALA A 282 -17.55 29.79 -29.57
C ALA A 282 -19.06 29.98 -29.32
N THR A 283 -19.71 29.02 -28.67
CA THR A 283 -21.08 29.21 -28.19
C THR A 283 -21.07 30.17 -26.99
N PRO A 284 -21.93 31.22 -26.95
CA PRO A 284 -21.96 32.14 -25.83
C PRO A 284 -22.12 31.42 -24.48
N GLY A 285 -21.24 31.76 -23.52
CA GLY A 285 -21.27 31.20 -22.18
C GLY A 285 -20.49 29.89 -21.98
N GLU A 286 -19.89 29.32 -23.04
CA GLU A 286 -18.98 28.19 -22.88
C GLU A 286 -17.65 28.59 -22.21
N VAL A 287 -17.05 27.65 -21.47
CA VAL A 287 -15.72 27.80 -20.87
C VAL A 287 -14.67 27.40 -21.89
N THR A 288 -13.63 28.21 -22.07
CA THR A 288 -12.56 27.94 -23.03
C THR A 288 -11.25 27.60 -22.33
N ILE A 289 -10.64 26.49 -22.74
CA ILE A 289 -9.30 26.04 -22.35
C ILE A 289 -8.43 26.01 -23.62
N ASP A 290 -7.29 26.71 -23.61
CA ASP A 290 -6.33 26.68 -24.72
C ASP A 290 -5.35 25.51 -24.55
N GLY A 291 -5.30 24.60 -25.52
CA GLY A 291 -4.38 23.48 -25.55
C GLY A 291 -2.97 23.84 -26.05
N ALA A 292 -2.73 25.09 -26.47
CA ALA A 292 -1.42 25.60 -26.88
C ALA A 292 -0.73 24.78 -27.99
N GLY A 293 -1.50 24.16 -28.88
CA GLY A 293 -1.00 23.30 -29.96
C GLY A 293 -0.63 21.88 -29.51
N GLY A 294 -0.90 21.53 -28.25
CA GLY A 294 -0.64 20.21 -27.67
C GLY A 294 -1.52 19.10 -28.25
N THR A 295 -1.22 17.87 -27.85
CA THR A 295 -1.97 16.68 -28.27
C THR A 295 -3.05 16.34 -27.27
N LEU A 296 -4.28 16.17 -27.74
CA LEU A 296 -5.39 15.61 -26.97
C LEU A 296 -5.51 14.11 -27.27
N VAL A 297 -5.39 13.29 -26.22
CA VAL A 297 -5.57 11.84 -26.28
C VAL A 297 -6.80 11.42 -25.49
N PRO A 298 -7.45 10.29 -25.84
CA PRO A 298 -8.47 9.69 -24.98
C PRO A 298 -7.90 9.40 -23.59
N GLY A 299 -8.75 9.50 -22.56
CA GLY A 299 -8.37 9.10 -21.22
C GLY A 299 -7.92 7.64 -21.20
N MET A 300 -6.80 7.36 -20.53
CA MET A 300 -6.21 6.02 -20.52
C MET A 300 -7.06 5.06 -19.70
N THR A 301 -6.99 3.78 -20.07
CA THR A 301 -7.68 2.69 -19.36
C THR A 301 -6.66 1.72 -18.80
N GLU A 302 -6.61 1.60 -17.48
CA GLU A 302 -5.83 0.57 -16.79
C GLU A 302 -6.65 -0.73 -16.78
N MET A 303 -6.11 -1.78 -17.40
CA MET A 303 -6.80 -3.06 -17.58
C MET A 303 -6.56 -4.02 -16.43
N HIS A 304 -5.58 -3.77 -15.55
CA HIS A 304 -5.28 -4.63 -14.41
C HIS A 304 -4.80 -3.83 -13.20
N GLY A 305 -5.75 -3.19 -12.50
CA GLY A 305 -5.49 -2.47 -11.26
C GLY A 305 -5.98 -3.18 -10.00
N HIS A 306 -5.54 -2.69 -8.85
CA HIS A 306 -6.07 -3.04 -7.53
C HIS A 306 -6.31 -1.75 -6.75
N VAL A 307 -7.54 -1.26 -6.75
CA VAL A 307 -7.85 0.11 -6.33
C VAL A 307 -7.91 0.23 -4.81
N SER A 308 -7.16 1.17 -4.25
CA SER A 308 -7.40 1.74 -2.92
C SER A 308 -7.92 3.18 -3.03
N GLU A 309 -8.33 3.78 -1.91
CA GLU A 309 -8.62 5.24 -1.85
C GLU A 309 -7.46 6.05 -2.43
N ASP A 310 -6.25 5.62 -2.09
CA ASP A 310 -5.01 6.26 -2.46
C ASP A 310 -4.74 6.23 -3.97
N ASP A 311 -5.03 5.09 -4.60
CA ASP A 311 -4.85 4.91 -6.04
C ASP A 311 -5.87 5.69 -6.85
N ALA A 312 -7.08 5.93 -6.31
CA ALA A 312 -8.18 6.52 -7.07
C ALA A 312 -7.80 7.89 -7.67
N VAL A 313 -7.18 8.77 -6.87
CA VAL A 313 -6.75 10.09 -7.32
C VAL A 313 -5.45 10.03 -8.12
N LEU A 314 -4.50 9.19 -7.72
CA LEU A 314 -3.21 9.06 -8.42
C LEU A 314 -3.38 8.54 -9.85
N ASN A 315 -4.33 7.62 -10.07
CA ASN A 315 -4.68 7.16 -11.41
C ASN A 315 -5.13 8.33 -12.31
N LEU A 316 -6.00 9.23 -11.81
CA LEU A 316 -6.40 10.41 -12.57
C LEU A 316 -5.23 11.35 -12.86
N ALA A 317 -4.33 11.56 -11.89
CA ALA A 317 -3.13 12.38 -12.08
C ALA A 317 -2.20 11.79 -13.16
N ALA A 318 -2.16 10.46 -13.28
CA ALA A 318 -1.44 9.76 -14.34
C ALA A 318 -2.20 9.72 -15.69
N GLY A 319 -3.42 10.27 -15.78
CA GLY A 319 -4.24 10.26 -16.99
C GLY A 319 -5.12 9.02 -17.18
N ILE A 320 -5.19 8.13 -16.18
CA ILE A 320 -6.04 6.94 -16.16
C ILE A 320 -7.45 7.35 -15.73
N THR A 321 -8.39 7.34 -16.67
CA THR A 321 -9.79 7.76 -16.42
C THR A 321 -10.72 6.57 -16.20
N THR A 322 -10.30 5.37 -16.57
CA THR A 322 -11.03 4.12 -16.32
C THR A 322 -10.04 3.07 -15.84
N ILE A 323 -10.43 2.28 -14.85
CA ILE A 323 -9.62 1.22 -14.28
C ILE A 323 -10.46 -0.03 -14.11
N ARG A 324 -9.93 -1.17 -14.53
CA ARG A 324 -10.51 -2.48 -14.19
C ARG A 324 -9.85 -2.99 -12.92
N ASP A 325 -10.60 -2.97 -11.83
CA ASP A 325 -10.15 -3.58 -10.58
C ASP A 325 -10.20 -5.09 -10.74
N MET A 326 -9.05 -5.73 -10.67
CA MET A 326 -8.86 -7.16 -10.84
C MET A 326 -8.82 -7.90 -9.50
N GLY A 327 -9.42 -7.34 -8.45
CA GLY A 327 -9.68 -8.04 -7.22
C GLY A 327 -9.40 -7.23 -5.98
N ASN A 328 -10.38 -7.22 -5.09
CA ASN A 328 -10.36 -6.44 -3.88
C ASN A 328 -11.18 -7.12 -2.77
N ARG A 329 -11.28 -6.47 -1.62
CA ARG A 329 -12.38 -6.74 -0.69
C ARG A 329 -13.62 -6.01 -1.19
N ASN A 330 -14.74 -6.72 -1.23
CA ASN A 330 -15.95 -6.22 -1.88
C ASN A 330 -16.54 -4.99 -1.18
N GLU A 331 -16.44 -4.94 0.15
CA GLU A 331 -16.95 -3.82 0.95
C GLU A 331 -16.10 -2.55 0.73
N ASP A 332 -14.78 -2.67 0.83
CA ASP A 332 -13.84 -1.56 0.58
C ASP A 332 -14.03 -0.97 -0.83
N LEU A 333 -14.05 -1.83 -1.86
CA LEU A 333 -14.20 -1.40 -3.24
C LEU A 333 -15.55 -0.70 -3.45
N ARG A 334 -16.62 -1.23 -2.85
CA ARG A 334 -17.93 -0.61 -2.92
C ARG A 334 -17.93 0.78 -2.28
N ALA A 335 -17.30 0.93 -1.12
CA ALA A 335 -17.18 2.20 -0.44
C ALA A 335 -16.40 3.24 -1.27
N ILE A 336 -15.30 2.85 -1.93
CA ILE A 336 -14.56 3.70 -2.86
C ILE A 336 -15.45 4.14 -4.03
N MET A 337 -16.13 3.18 -4.68
CA MET A 337 -17.02 3.46 -5.81
C MET A 337 -18.16 4.41 -5.45
N ASP A 338 -18.79 4.21 -4.29
CA ASP A 338 -19.89 5.05 -3.81
C ASP A 338 -19.40 6.49 -3.52
N ARG A 339 -18.20 6.66 -2.96
CA ARG A 339 -17.59 8.00 -2.74
C ARG A 339 -17.27 8.73 -4.04
N ILE A 340 -16.70 8.03 -5.02
CA ILE A 340 -16.43 8.60 -6.35
C ILE A 340 -17.75 9.00 -7.03
N ALA A 341 -18.76 8.13 -7.00
CA ALA A 341 -20.08 8.40 -7.59
C ALA A 341 -20.78 9.60 -6.93
N ALA A 342 -20.62 9.77 -5.62
CA ALA A 342 -21.13 10.92 -4.87
C ALA A 342 -20.32 12.21 -5.09
N GLY A 343 -19.20 12.15 -5.83
CA GLY A 343 -18.29 13.29 -6.03
C GLY A 343 -17.57 13.73 -4.76
N GLN A 344 -17.50 12.85 -3.75
CA GLN A 344 -16.82 13.09 -2.49
C GLN A 344 -15.31 12.96 -2.63
N SER A 345 -14.84 12.05 -3.48
CA SER A 345 -13.43 11.91 -3.88
C SER A 345 -13.33 11.90 -5.41
N ALA A 346 -12.23 12.41 -5.95
CA ALA A 346 -11.89 12.20 -7.35
C ALA A 346 -11.46 10.74 -7.54
N GLY A 347 -11.85 10.13 -8.64
CA GLY A 347 -11.33 8.81 -9.00
C GLY A 347 -11.66 8.41 -10.42
N SER A 348 -10.87 7.48 -10.95
CA SER A 348 -11.17 6.84 -12.23
C SER A 348 -12.51 6.08 -12.16
N ARG A 349 -13.16 5.90 -13.31
CA ARG A 349 -14.29 4.97 -13.41
C ARG A 349 -13.81 3.55 -13.13
N ILE A 350 -14.36 2.92 -12.09
CA ILE A 350 -13.98 1.57 -11.70
C ILE A 350 -14.90 0.55 -12.37
N VAL A 351 -14.30 -0.43 -13.05
CA VAL A 351 -14.96 -1.63 -13.56
C VAL A 351 -14.53 -2.81 -12.67
N PRO A 352 -15.39 -3.30 -11.76
CA PRO A 352 -14.95 -4.25 -10.76
C PRO A 352 -14.98 -5.70 -11.28
N SER A 353 -13.97 -6.50 -10.93
CA SER A 353 -13.94 -7.94 -11.22
C SER A 353 -14.25 -8.74 -9.96
N GLY A 354 -15.12 -9.74 -10.09
CA GLY A 354 -15.51 -10.59 -8.98
C GLY A 354 -14.40 -11.57 -8.60
N PHE A 355 -13.60 -11.23 -7.58
CA PHE A 355 -12.46 -12.04 -7.17
C PHE A 355 -12.92 -13.31 -6.43
N ILE A 356 -12.61 -14.47 -7.00
CA ILE A 356 -12.94 -15.78 -6.45
C ILE A 356 -11.65 -16.58 -6.27
N GLU A 357 -11.40 -17.01 -5.04
CA GLU A 357 -10.23 -17.78 -4.63
C GLU A 357 -10.66 -19.12 -4.03
N GLY A 358 -9.80 -20.14 -4.11
CA GLY A 358 -10.03 -21.43 -3.46
C GLY A 358 -9.35 -21.50 -2.09
N ARG A 359 -9.95 -22.23 -1.15
CA ARG A 359 -9.35 -22.47 0.19
C ARG A 359 -8.11 -23.36 0.10
N SER A 360 -6.97 -22.85 0.56
CA SER A 360 -5.71 -23.57 0.70
C SER A 360 -4.78 -22.84 1.70
N PRO A 361 -3.64 -23.42 2.10
CA PRO A 361 -2.60 -22.71 2.84
C PRO A 361 -2.01 -21.49 2.12
N PHE A 362 -2.24 -21.38 0.80
CA PHE A 362 -1.73 -20.30 -0.05
C PHE A 362 -2.82 -19.33 -0.50
N SER A 363 -4.07 -19.44 -0.01
CA SER A 363 -5.15 -18.55 -0.45
C SER A 363 -4.79 -17.08 -0.25
N SER A 364 -5.12 -16.26 -1.25
CA SER A 364 -5.34 -14.83 -1.00
C SER A 364 -6.53 -14.64 -0.05
N ASN A 365 -6.41 -13.71 0.90
CA ASN A 365 -7.47 -13.38 1.85
C ASN A 365 -8.32 -12.18 1.37
N ASN A 366 -8.66 -12.16 0.08
CA ASN A 366 -9.46 -11.13 -0.59
C ASN A 366 -10.69 -11.74 -1.30
N GLY A 367 -11.67 -10.91 -1.66
CA GLY A 367 -12.87 -11.34 -2.38
C GLY A 367 -13.67 -12.43 -1.66
N ILE A 368 -14.14 -13.42 -2.41
CA ILE A 368 -14.83 -14.60 -1.88
C ILE A 368 -13.88 -15.80 -1.97
N VAL A 369 -13.73 -16.52 -0.86
CA VAL A 369 -12.94 -17.76 -0.83
C VAL A 369 -13.88 -18.96 -0.74
N ALA A 370 -13.89 -19.78 -1.78
CA ALA A 370 -14.72 -20.97 -1.90
C ALA A 370 -13.99 -22.23 -1.41
N GLU A 371 -14.73 -23.12 -0.75
CA GLU A 371 -14.24 -24.41 -0.24
C GLU A 371 -14.84 -25.60 -1.01
N SER A 372 -15.77 -25.34 -1.94
CA SER A 372 -16.38 -26.34 -2.83
C SER A 372 -16.79 -25.74 -4.18
N GLU A 373 -17.07 -26.60 -5.16
CA GLU A 373 -17.60 -26.20 -6.47
C GLU A 373 -18.89 -25.40 -6.33
N ALA A 374 -19.83 -25.88 -5.50
CA ALA A 374 -21.10 -25.21 -5.27
C ALA A 374 -20.91 -23.80 -4.72
N GLN A 375 -20.00 -23.61 -3.76
CA GLN A 375 -19.68 -22.28 -3.22
C GLN A 375 -19.00 -21.39 -4.27
N ALA A 376 -18.14 -21.95 -5.14
CA ALA A 376 -17.49 -21.20 -6.20
C ALA A 376 -18.51 -20.71 -7.24
N VAL A 377 -19.47 -21.55 -7.64
CA VAL A 377 -20.58 -21.20 -8.54
C VAL A 377 -21.52 -20.17 -7.88
N ASP A 378 -21.82 -20.33 -6.60
CA ASP A 378 -22.63 -19.36 -5.85
C ASP A 378 -21.93 -18.00 -5.72
N ALA A 379 -20.59 -17.97 -5.64
CA ALA A 379 -19.83 -16.73 -5.71
C ALA A 379 -19.98 -16.03 -7.07
N VAL A 380 -20.00 -16.77 -8.19
CA VAL A 380 -20.29 -16.22 -9.52
C VAL A 380 -21.66 -15.53 -9.53
N ARG A 381 -22.70 -16.24 -9.05
CA ARG A 381 -24.06 -15.68 -8.94
C ARG A 381 -24.12 -14.45 -8.06
N TRP A 382 -23.39 -14.45 -6.95
CA TRP A 382 -23.32 -13.33 -6.02
C TRP A 382 -22.78 -12.06 -6.69
N TYR A 383 -21.72 -12.21 -7.49
CA TYR A 383 -21.12 -11.12 -8.26
C TYR A 383 -22.03 -10.66 -9.41
N ALA A 384 -22.63 -11.59 -10.14
CA ALA A 384 -23.59 -11.28 -11.21
C ALA A 384 -24.76 -10.44 -10.70
N ALA A 385 -25.35 -10.87 -9.56
CA ALA A 385 -26.47 -10.17 -8.91
C ALA A 385 -26.10 -8.76 -8.42
N ARG A 386 -24.80 -8.42 -8.38
CA ARG A 386 -24.28 -7.11 -7.98
C ARG A 386 -23.70 -6.31 -9.14
N GLY A 387 -23.93 -6.75 -10.38
CA GLY A 387 -23.58 -6.01 -11.59
C GLY A 387 -22.10 -6.06 -11.94
N PHE A 388 -21.34 -7.01 -11.41
CA PHE A 388 -19.97 -7.24 -11.87
C PHE A 388 -20.01 -7.79 -13.30
N PRO A 389 -19.27 -7.21 -14.25
CA PRO A 389 -19.25 -7.69 -15.64
C PRO A 389 -18.36 -8.92 -15.85
N GLN A 390 -17.50 -9.25 -14.88
CA GLN A 390 -16.60 -10.40 -14.97
C GLN A 390 -16.28 -10.99 -13.60
N ILE A 391 -15.91 -12.27 -13.56
CA ILE A 391 -15.23 -12.90 -12.43
C ILE A 391 -13.73 -13.00 -12.71
N LYS A 392 -12.93 -12.94 -11.65
CA LYS A 392 -11.51 -13.29 -11.67
C LYS A 392 -11.28 -14.57 -10.87
N ILE A 393 -10.89 -15.64 -11.55
CA ILE A 393 -10.47 -16.90 -10.93
C ILE A 393 -9.01 -16.77 -10.47
N TYR A 394 -8.74 -17.20 -9.24
CA TYR A 394 -7.41 -17.10 -8.63
C TYR A 394 -6.82 -18.48 -8.30
N ASN A 395 -5.56 -18.46 -7.88
CA ASN A 395 -4.63 -19.59 -7.99
C ASN A 395 -5.02 -20.84 -7.20
N SER A 396 -5.72 -20.71 -6.08
CA SER A 396 -6.04 -21.85 -5.22
C SER A 396 -7.37 -22.51 -5.56
N ILE A 397 -8.09 -22.02 -6.59
CA ILE A 397 -9.29 -22.70 -7.08
C ILE A 397 -8.94 -24.10 -7.56
N ASN A 398 -9.76 -25.09 -7.21
CA ASN A 398 -9.61 -26.43 -7.77
C ASN A 398 -9.93 -26.37 -9.28
N PRO A 399 -9.00 -26.79 -10.17
CA PRO A 399 -9.23 -26.76 -11.61
C PRO A 399 -10.52 -27.45 -12.06
N ALA A 400 -10.97 -28.49 -11.35
CA ALA A 400 -12.20 -29.22 -11.67
C ALA A 400 -13.47 -28.36 -11.56
N TRP A 401 -13.46 -27.29 -10.74
CA TRP A 401 -14.62 -26.41 -10.56
C TRP A 401 -14.76 -25.37 -11.69
N VAL A 402 -13.65 -25.08 -12.39
CA VAL A 402 -13.56 -23.98 -13.35
C VAL A 402 -14.59 -24.09 -14.49
N PRO A 403 -14.82 -25.26 -15.12
CA PRO A 403 -15.85 -25.37 -16.17
C PRO A 403 -17.26 -25.00 -15.68
N ALA A 404 -17.62 -25.38 -14.45
CA ALA A 404 -18.91 -25.02 -13.87
C ALA A 404 -19.02 -23.51 -13.58
N MET A 405 -17.94 -22.89 -13.09
CA MET A 405 -17.87 -21.44 -12.88
C MET A 405 -18.01 -20.67 -14.19
N ILE A 406 -17.32 -21.09 -15.25
CA ILE A 406 -17.41 -20.49 -16.59
C ILE A 406 -18.82 -20.64 -17.16
N GLY A 407 -19.37 -21.85 -17.12
CA GLY A 407 -20.73 -22.11 -17.59
C GLY A 407 -21.77 -21.25 -16.90
N GLU A 408 -21.64 -21.00 -15.59
CA GLU A 408 -22.53 -20.09 -14.87
C GLU A 408 -22.28 -18.61 -15.21
N ALA A 409 -21.02 -18.19 -15.29
CA ALA A 409 -20.66 -16.81 -15.64
C ALA A 409 -21.21 -16.41 -17.00
N HIS A 410 -20.98 -17.25 -18.03
CA HIS A 410 -21.46 -17.00 -19.39
C HIS A 410 -23.00 -17.00 -19.48
N LYS A 411 -23.70 -17.89 -18.75
CA LYS A 411 -25.18 -17.86 -18.65
C LYS A 411 -25.70 -16.54 -18.09
N LEU A 412 -24.94 -15.93 -17.17
CA LEU A 412 -25.26 -14.66 -16.54
C LEU A 412 -24.71 -13.45 -17.33
N GLY A 413 -24.12 -13.67 -18.51
CA GLY A 413 -23.55 -12.62 -19.34
C GLY A 413 -22.24 -12.02 -18.82
N MET A 414 -21.60 -12.67 -17.84
CA MET A 414 -20.31 -12.27 -17.31
C MET A 414 -19.17 -12.89 -18.11
N ARG A 415 -18.02 -12.19 -18.14
CA ARG A 415 -16.75 -12.74 -18.63
C ARG A 415 -15.99 -13.48 -17.52
N VAL A 416 -15.09 -14.38 -17.90
CA VAL A 416 -14.15 -15.04 -16.99
C VAL A 416 -12.73 -14.64 -17.33
N ALA A 417 -12.04 -14.06 -16.36
CA ALA A 417 -10.63 -13.74 -16.47
C ALA A 417 -9.85 -14.34 -15.30
N GLY A 418 -8.52 -14.26 -15.36
CA GLY A 418 -7.70 -14.38 -14.16
C GLY A 418 -6.45 -15.20 -14.32
N HIS A 419 -6.11 -15.93 -13.26
CA HIS A 419 -4.93 -16.76 -13.20
C HIS A 419 -5.23 -18.14 -13.76
N VAL A 420 -4.17 -18.86 -14.10
CA VAL A 420 -4.25 -20.31 -14.28
C VAL A 420 -4.19 -20.92 -12.87
N PRO A 421 -5.22 -21.65 -12.42
CA PRO A 421 -5.17 -22.26 -11.10
C PRO A 421 -4.00 -23.24 -10.97
N ALA A 422 -3.52 -23.45 -9.74
CA ALA A 422 -2.49 -24.44 -9.50
C ALA A 422 -2.95 -25.81 -10.03
N PHE A 423 -2.00 -26.55 -10.62
CA PHE A 423 -2.25 -27.85 -11.23
C PHE A 423 -3.14 -27.84 -12.50
N ALA A 424 -3.40 -26.66 -13.07
CA ALA A 424 -3.96 -26.49 -14.41
C ALA A 424 -2.92 -25.92 -15.39
N THR A 425 -3.21 -26.01 -16.68
CA THR A 425 -2.44 -25.35 -17.75
C THR A 425 -3.22 -24.21 -18.38
N ALA A 426 -2.52 -23.30 -19.04
CA ALA A 426 -3.15 -22.24 -19.83
C ALA A 426 -4.06 -22.82 -20.93
N ASP A 427 -3.62 -23.88 -21.62
CA ASP A 427 -4.41 -24.55 -22.66
C ASP A 427 -5.74 -25.07 -22.10
N GLN A 428 -5.72 -25.72 -20.93
CA GLN A 428 -6.94 -26.19 -20.28
C GLN A 428 -7.90 -25.04 -19.95
N MET A 429 -7.38 -23.87 -19.53
CA MET A 429 -8.23 -22.72 -19.22
C MET A 429 -8.79 -22.05 -20.48
N MET A 430 -8.02 -22.00 -21.56
CA MET A 430 -8.48 -21.54 -22.87
C MET A 430 -9.56 -22.46 -23.43
N GLU A 431 -9.36 -23.79 -23.39
CA GLU A 431 -10.33 -24.79 -23.81
C GLU A 431 -11.60 -24.77 -22.95
N ALA A 432 -11.47 -24.50 -21.65
CA ALA A 432 -12.60 -24.37 -20.73
C ALA A 432 -13.45 -23.10 -20.98
N GLY A 433 -12.93 -22.12 -21.73
CA GLY A 433 -13.65 -20.92 -22.12
C GLY A 433 -13.29 -19.65 -21.35
N TYR A 434 -12.05 -19.50 -20.87
CA TYR A 434 -11.58 -18.19 -20.38
C TYR A 434 -11.70 -17.12 -21.47
N ASP A 435 -12.23 -15.96 -21.10
CA ASP A 435 -12.29 -14.78 -21.96
C ASP A 435 -10.97 -13.99 -21.96
N GLU A 436 -10.17 -14.13 -20.89
CA GLU A 436 -8.87 -13.46 -20.75
C GLU A 436 -7.96 -14.17 -19.74
N MET A 437 -6.69 -14.38 -20.09
CA MET A 437 -5.65 -14.74 -19.13
C MET A 437 -4.89 -13.51 -18.67
N THR A 438 -4.67 -13.40 -17.36
CA THR A 438 -3.91 -12.30 -16.76
C THR A 438 -2.54 -12.72 -16.30
N HIS A 439 -1.58 -11.80 -16.44
CA HIS A 439 -0.15 -11.97 -16.17
C HIS A 439 0.52 -12.99 -17.10
N ILE A 440 1.35 -12.50 -18.04
CA ILE A 440 2.02 -13.35 -19.05
C ILE A 440 2.83 -14.50 -18.42
N ASN A 441 3.35 -14.30 -17.22
CA ASN A 441 4.06 -15.34 -16.49
C ASN A 441 3.19 -16.59 -16.23
N GLN A 442 1.88 -16.46 -16.03
CA GLN A 442 0.97 -17.60 -15.88
C GLN A 442 0.97 -18.51 -17.11
N PHE A 443 1.08 -17.91 -18.29
CA PHE A 443 1.23 -18.65 -19.54
C PHE A 443 2.62 -19.29 -19.63
N VAL A 444 3.67 -18.52 -19.30
CA VAL A 444 5.07 -18.98 -19.38
C VAL A 444 5.38 -20.16 -18.45
N LEU A 445 4.75 -20.22 -17.28
CA LEU A 445 4.91 -21.31 -16.32
C LEU A 445 4.59 -22.69 -16.91
N GLY A 446 3.70 -22.78 -17.91
CA GLY A 446 3.38 -24.03 -18.60
C GLY A 446 4.58 -24.70 -19.29
N TRP A 447 5.65 -23.95 -19.58
CA TRP A 447 6.88 -24.48 -20.18
C TRP A 447 8.04 -24.65 -19.20
N ILE A 448 7.98 -23.97 -18.04
CA ILE A 448 9.06 -24.01 -17.03
C ILE A 448 8.79 -25.12 -16.02
N LEU A 449 7.54 -25.30 -15.63
CA LEU A 449 7.17 -26.19 -14.54
C LEU A 449 7.01 -27.63 -15.03
N LYS A 450 7.40 -28.57 -14.16
CA LYS A 450 7.11 -29.99 -14.38
C LYS A 450 5.64 -30.29 -14.03
N PRO A 451 5.05 -31.34 -14.63
CA PRO A 451 3.73 -31.81 -14.23
C PRO A 451 3.64 -32.03 -12.71
N GLY A 452 2.64 -31.44 -12.07
CA GLY A 452 2.39 -31.56 -10.63
C GLY A 452 3.13 -30.56 -9.74
N GLU A 453 3.96 -29.66 -10.28
CA GLU A 453 4.56 -28.58 -9.49
C GLU A 453 3.52 -27.54 -9.06
N ASP A 454 3.56 -27.16 -7.78
CA ASP A 454 2.64 -26.17 -7.22
C ASP A 454 3.06 -24.75 -7.61
N THR A 455 2.22 -24.06 -8.38
CA THR A 455 2.49 -22.72 -8.90
C THR A 455 2.29 -21.61 -7.86
N ARG A 456 1.93 -21.93 -6.62
CA ARG A 456 1.64 -20.93 -5.57
C ARG A 456 2.85 -20.56 -4.71
N ASN A 457 4.06 -20.88 -5.19
CA ASN A 457 5.33 -20.48 -4.60
C ASN A 457 5.93 -19.24 -5.30
N LEU A 458 7.15 -18.84 -4.91
CA LEU A 458 7.82 -17.66 -5.47
C LEU A 458 8.20 -17.78 -6.96
N LEU A 459 8.27 -19.00 -7.53
CA LEU A 459 8.60 -19.21 -8.95
C LEU A 459 7.52 -18.67 -9.89
N ARG A 460 6.36 -18.27 -9.35
CA ARG A 460 5.24 -17.64 -10.06
C ARG A 460 5.48 -16.19 -10.46
N LEU A 461 6.72 -15.82 -10.79
CA LEU A 461 7.12 -14.46 -11.15
C LEU A 461 7.47 -14.39 -12.62
#